data_AF-A0A1F7D3G9-F1
#
_entry.id   AF-A0A1F7D3G9-F1
#
_cell.length_a   1.000
_cell.length_b   1.000
_cell.length_c   1.000
_cell.angle_alpha   90.00
_cell.angle_beta   90.00
_cell.angle_gamma   90.00
#
_symmetry.space_group_name_H-M   'P 1'
#
loop_
_entity.id
_entity.type
_entity.pdbx_description
1 polymer ?
#
loop_
_entity_poly.entity_id
_entity_poly.type
_entity_poly.pdbx_seq_one_letter_code
_entity_poly.pdbx_strand_id
1 'polypeptide(L)'
;MKKYLLPGALGILLLLAAAFLWRNNDETAGPVREAVAQAFSEKYSRPVGTFAIEVQKETNAFARGTVRFEGEMGGGMWFAARTARGWELAFDGNGMMNCEIANAYDFPSDIVPGCIDTQNEDTFVRR
;
A
#
# COMPACT_ATOMS: atom_id res chain seq x y z
N MET A 1 -27.65 56.83 -14.69
CA MET A 1 -28.39 56.00 -13.72
C MET A 1 -28.16 54.53 -14.04
N LYS A 2 -27.71 53.77 -13.03
CA LYS A 2 -27.34 52.35 -13.08
C LYS A 2 -28.51 51.46 -13.51
N LYS A 3 -28.26 50.47 -14.37
CA LYS A 3 -28.93 49.16 -14.33
C LYS A 3 -27.89 48.09 -14.68
N TYR A 4 -27.30 47.51 -13.64
CA TYR A 4 -26.58 46.24 -13.75
C TYR A 4 -27.64 45.14 -13.80
N LEU A 5 -27.69 44.43 -14.93
CA LEU A 5 -28.49 43.23 -15.10
C LEU A 5 -27.53 42.04 -14.98
N LEU A 6 -27.67 41.24 -13.91
CA LEU A 6 -27.00 39.95 -13.78
C LEU A 6 -27.77 38.91 -14.62
N PRO A 7 -27.07 38.16 -15.47
CA PRO A 7 -27.27 36.71 -15.54
C PRO A 7 -25.89 36.05 -15.36
N GLY A 8 -25.67 35.12 -14.45
CA GLY A 8 -26.42 33.88 -14.32
C GLY A 8 -25.41 32.74 -14.50
N ALA A 9 -24.95 32.19 -13.38
CA ALA A 9 -24.40 30.84 -13.19
C ALA A 9 -23.81 30.10 -14.42
N LEU A 10 -22.74 30.63 -15.02
CA LEU A 10 -22.00 29.96 -16.11
C LEU A 10 -20.49 29.83 -15.81
N GLY A 11 -20.13 29.67 -14.53
CA GLY A 11 -18.74 29.64 -14.09
C GLY A 11 -18.27 28.39 -13.35
N ILE A 12 -19.15 27.43 -13.02
CA ILE A 12 -18.80 26.34 -12.09
C ILE A 12 -18.76 24.95 -12.75
N LEU A 13 -19.25 24.78 -13.98
CA LEU A 13 -19.25 23.47 -14.63
C LEU A 13 -17.95 23.08 -15.37
N LEU A 14 -17.00 24.01 -15.55
CA LEU A 14 -15.73 23.70 -16.23
C LEU A 14 -14.58 23.29 -15.29
N LEU A 15 -14.71 23.50 -13.98
CA LEU A 15 -13.68 23.08 -13.02
C LEU A 15 -13.82 21.62 -12.57
N LEU A 16 -15.03 21.04 -12.62
CA LEU A 16 -15.26 19.64 -12.22
C LEU A 16 -14.79 18.64 -13.28
N ALA A 17 -14.79 19.00 -14.56
CA ALA A 17 -14.27 18.14 -15.63
C ALA A 17 -12.73 18.03 -15.60
N ALA A 18 -12.03 19.10 -15.21
CA ALA A 18 -10.57 19.10 -15.10
C ALA A 18 -10.05 18.22 -13.95
N ALA A 19 -10.80 18.13 -12.84
CA ALA A 19 -10.44 17.25 -11.71
C ALA A 19 -10.66 15.76 -12.01
N PHE A 20 -11.59 15.42 -12.92
CA PHE A 20 -11.89 14.03 -13.29
C PHE A 20 -10.88 13.46 -14.30
N LEU A 21 -10.30 14.33 -15.14
CA LEU A 21 -9.36 13.94 -16.19
C LEU A 21 -7.88 13.92 -15.75
N TRP A 22 -7.57 14.28 -14.50
CA TRP A 22 -6.23 14.18 -13.91
C TRP A 22 -6.02 12.91 -13.07
N ARG A 23 -6.95 11.95 -13.13
CA ARG A 23 -6.88 10.66 -12.41
C ARG A 23 -5.91 9.65 -13.05
N ASN A 24 -5.43 9.88 -14.27
CA ASN A 24 -4.83 8.81 -15.08
C ASN A 24 -3.36 9.06 -15.43
N ASN A 25 -2.49 9.27 -14.44
CA ASN A 25 -1.04 9.34 -14.72
C ASN A 25 -0.16 8.58 -13.73
N ASP A 26 -0.67 7.48 -13.20
CA ASP A 26 0.14 6.46 -12.53
C ASP A 26 -0.16 5.07 -13.11
N GLU A 27 0.12 4.88 -14.41
CA GLU A 27 -0.06 3.59 -15.11
C GLU A 27 0.95 2.49 -14.68
N THR A 28 1.52 2.56 -13.48
CA THR A 28 2.33 1.45 -12.93
C THR A 28 1.95 1.06 -11.50
N ALA A 29 1.02 1.75 -10.85
CA ALA A 29 0.49 1.32 -9.55
C ALA A 29 -0.55 0.24 -9.77
N GLY A 30 -0.20 -1.02 -9.52
CA GLY A 30 -1.23 -2.02 -9.29
C GLY A 30 -2.07 -1.62 -8.07
N PRO A 31 -3.33 -2.08 -7.97
CA PRO A 31 -4.20 -1.80 -6.82
C PRO A 31 -3.58 -2.22 -5.48
N VAL A 32 -2.70 -3.24 -5.48
CA VAL A 32 -1.88 -3.60 -4.32
C VAL A 32 -0.92 -2.50 -3.92
N ARG A 33 -0.18 -1.93 -4.88
CA ARG A 33 0.84 -0.91 -4.59
C ARG A 33 0.23 0.31 -3.92
N GLU A 34 -0.90 0.78 -4.45
CA GLU A 34 -1.63 1.93 -3.88
C GLU A 34 -2.13 1.62 -2.47
N ALA A 35 -2.75 0.45 -2.27
CA ALA A 35 -3.26 0.06 -0.95
C ALA A 35 -2.14 -0.12 0.08
N VAL A 36 -1.00 -0.70 -0.33
CA VAL A 36 0.17 -0.84 0.53
C VAL A 36 0.78 0.52 0.85
N ALA A 37 0.94 1.42 -0.14
CA ALA A 37 1.44 2.78 0.10
C ALA A 37 0.54 3.56 1.06
N GLN A 38 -0.78 3.39 0.95
CA GLN A 38 -1.75 3.95 1.89
C GLN A 38 -1.59 3.36 3.30
N ALA A 39 -1.43 2.05 3.42
CA ALA A 39 -1.18 1.41 4.72
C ALA A 39 0.13 1.89 5.38
N PHE A 40 1.19 2.08 4.60
CA PHE A 40 2.44 2.70 5.09
C PHE A 40 2.22 4.16 5.51
N SER A 41 1.44 4.93 4.74
CA SER A 41 1.10 6.31 5.08
C SER A 41 0.41 6.40 6.43
N GLU A 42 -0.57 5.54 6.68
CA GLU A 42 -1.31 5.48 7.93
C GLU A 42 -0.43 5.03 9.09
N LYS A 43 0.32 3.93 8.92
CA LYS A 43 1.18 3.36 9.96
C LYS A 43 2.28 4.32 10.40
N TYR A 44 2.91 5.02 9.47
CA TYR A 44 4.06 5.89 9.73
C TYR A 44 3.72 7.37 9.80
N SER A 45 2.45 7.75 9.57
CA SER A 45 2.00 9.14 9.53
C SER A 45 2.82 10.01 8.57
N ARG A 46 3.16 9.46 7.39
CA ARG A 46 3.90 10.15 6.32
C ARG A 46 3.07 10.17 5.03
N PRO A 47 3.27 11.14 4.13
CA PRO A 47 2.55 11.15 2.85
C PRO A 47 2.89 9.92 1.98
N VAL A 48 1.91 9.40 1.25
CA VAL A 48 2.06 8.25 0.32
C VAL A 48 3.21 8.41 -0.67
N GLY A 49 3.52 9.64 -1.10
CA GLY A 49 4.61 9.94 -2.03
C GLY A 49 6.02 9.79 -1.45
N THR A 50 6.16 9.57 -0.15
CA THR A 50 7.46 9.42 0.52
C THR A 50 7.93 7.98 0.63
N PHE A 51 7.21 7.03 0.02
CA PHE A 51 7.55 5.61 -0.01
C PHE A 51 7.78 5.14 -1.45
N ALA A 52 8.89 4.46 -1.69
CA ALA A 52 9.11 3.71 -2.92
C ALA A 52 8.74 2.24 -2.68
N ILE A 53 7.52 1.87 -3.10
CA ILE A 53 6.98 0.50 -2.98
C ILE A 53 7.26 -0.29 -4.25
N GLU A 54 7.93 -1.42 -4.12
CA GLU A 54 8.16 -2.39 -5.18
C GLU A 54 7.35 -3.66 -4.88
N VAL A 55 6.47 -4.07 -5.80
CA VAL A 55 5.74 -5.35 -5.71
C VAL A 55 6.57 -6.43 -6.39
N GLN A 56 7.00 -7.43 -5.63
CA GLN A 56 7.81 -8.53 -6.15
C GLN A 56 6.98 -9.74 -6.57
N LYS A 57 5.91 -10.01 -5.83
CA LYS A 57 4.97 -11.07 -6.16
C LYS A 57 3.58 -10.71 -5.66
N GLU A 58 2.58 -11.00 -6.49
CA GLU A 58 1.17 -10.75 -6.21
C GLU A 58 0.35 -11.95 -6.71
N THR A 59 -0.69 -12.26 -5.97
CA THR A 59 -1.76 -13.20 -6.30
C THR A 59 -3.09 -12.52 -5.99
N ASN A 60 -4.21 -13.21 -6.23
CA ASN A 60 -5.53 -12.67 -5.91
C ASN A 60 -5.76 -12.41 -4.40
N ALA A 61 -4.95 -13.01 -3.52
CA ALA A 61 -5.13 -12.98 -2.07
C ALA A 61 -3.91 -12.47 -1.29
N PHE A 62 -2.70 -12.52 -1.87
CA PHE A 62 -1.46 -12.22 -1.17
C PHE A 62 -0.48 -11.46 -2.05
N ALA A 63 0.31 -10.60 -1.44
CA ALA A 63 1.41 -9.93 -2.11
C ALA A 63 2.62 -9.76 -1.18
N ARG A 64 3.80 -9.63 -1.78
CA ARG A 64 5.04 -9.27 -1.08
C ARG A 64 5.89 -8.34 -1.91
N GLY A 65 6.77 -7.62 -1.24
CA GLY A 65 7.68 -6.73 -1.92
C GLY A 65 8.66 -6.03 -1.00
N THR A 66 9.21 -4.92 -1.50
CA THR A 66 10.10 -4.05 -0.74
C THR A 66 9.58 -2.63 -0.66
N VAL A 67 10.03 -1.90 0.36
CA VAL A 67 9.76 -0.48 0.58
C VAL A 67 11.06 0.25 0.85
N ARG A 68 11.23 1.44 0.28
CA ARG A 68 12.23 2.42 0.74
C ARG A 68 11.52 3.68 1.20
N PHE A 69 12.06 4.29 2.24
CA PHE A 69 11.55 5.53 2.80
C PHE A 69 12.42 6.69 2.32
N GLU A 70 11.80 7.74 1.81
CA GLU A 70 12.53 8.95 1.40
C GLU A 70 13.34 9.51 2.58
N GLY A 71 14.60 9.88 2.32
CA GLY A 71 15.53 10.38 3.33
C GLY A 71 16.21 9.29 4.17
N GLU A 72 15.90 8.01 3.95
CA GLU A 72 16.51 6.89 4.66
C GLU A 72 17.42 6.09 3.73
N MET A 73 18.57 5.63 4.24
CA MET A 73 19.52 4.83 3.46
C MET A 73 19.07 3.37 3.30
N GLY A 74 18.12 2.92 4.12
CA GLY A 74 17.63 1.55 4.17
C GLY A 74 16.28 1.37 3.48
N GLY A 75 15.93 0.10 3.26
CA GLY A 75 14.59 -0.31 2.89
C GLY A 75 14.24 -1.61 3.62
N GLY A 76 12.95 -1.95 3.63
CA GLY A 76 12.43 -3.16 4.26
C GLY A 76 11.66 -4.03 3.29
N MET A 77 11.32 -5.23 3.75
CA MET A 77 10.34 -6.08 3.07
C MET A 77 8.95 -5.81 3.62
N TRP A 78 7.93 -6.15 2.84
CA TRP A 78 6.55 -6.16 3.29
C TRP A 78 5.79 -7.35 2.75
N PHE A 79 4.75 -7.75 3.48
CA PHE A 79 3.78 -8.77 3.09
C PHE A 79 2.38 -8.25 3.35
N ALA A 80 1.50 -8.45 2.37
CA ALA A 80 0.12 -8.02 2.44
C ALA A 80 -0.83 -9.18 2.13
N ALA A 81 -1.96 -9.21 2.80
CA ALA A 81 -3.03 -10.17 2.58
C ALA A 81 -4.33 -9.42 2.26
N ARG A 82 -5.14 -9.98 1.37
CA ARG A 82 -6.45 -9.44 1.01
C ARG A 82 -7.50 -10.00 1.96
N THR A 83 -8.14 -9.12 2.71
CA THR A 83 -9.24 -9.44 3.63
C THR A 83 -10.56 -8.88 3.10
N ALA A 84 -11.65 -9.07 3.86
CA ALA A 84 -12.94 -8.44 3.56
C ALA A 84 -12.90 -6.90 3.55
N ARG A 85 -11.88 -6.29 4.18
CA ARG A 85 -11.70 -4.82 4.24
C ARG A 85 -10.79 -4.29 3.14
N GLY A 86 -10.26 -5.16 2.28
CA GLY A 86 -9.27 -4.80 1.26
C GLY A 86 -7.90 -5.37 1.58
N TRP A 87 -6.85 -4.77 1.02
CA TRP A 87 -5.47 -5.18 1.29
C TRP A 87 -5.05 -4.68 2.67
N GLU A 88 -4.51 -5.59 3.49
CA GLU A 88 -3.96 -5.30 4.81
C GLU A 88 -2.47 -5.61 4.84
N LEU A 89 -1.68 -4.70 5.42
CA LEU A 89 -0.25 -4.88 5.63
C LEU A 89 -0.04 -5.80 6.84
N ALA A 90 0.32 -7.06 6.56
CA ALA A 90 0.50 -8.08 7.59
C ALA A 90 1.86 -7.98 8.28
N PHE A 91 2.89 -7.58 7.54
CA PHE A 91 4.24 -7.40 8.05
C PHE A 91 4.99 -6.38 7.21
N ASP A 92 5.87 -5.64 7.88
CA ASP A 92 6.90 -4.81 7.26
C ASP A 92 8.13 -4.73 8.18
N GLY A 93 9.32 -4.70 7.58
CA GLY A 93 10.58 -4.57 8.30
C GLY A 93 11.78 -5.25 7.62
N ASN A 94 12.91 -5.23 8.30
CA ASN A 94 14.20 -5.76 7.80
C ASN A 94 14.49 -7.21 8.28
N GLY A 95 13.63 -7.74 9.14
CA GLY A 95 13.75 -9.10 9.70
C GLY A 95 12.90 -10.13 8.97
N MET A 96 12.79 -11.31 9.57
CA MET A 96 11.85 -12.34 9.11
C MET A 96 10.51 -12.22 9.83
N MET A 97 9.43 -12.56 9.13
CA MET A 97 8.07 -12.57 9.68
C MET A 97 7.95 -13.66 10.76
N ASN A 98 7.18 -13.37 11.82
CA ASN A 98 6.81 -14.37 12.83
C ASN A 98 5.84 -15.42 12.23
N CYS A 99 6.06 -16.70 12.55
CA CYS A 99 5.18 -17.79 12.12
C CYS A 99 3.72 -17.62 12.58
N GLU A 100 3.46 -16.96 13.72
CA GLU A 100 2.10 -16.63 14.16
C GLU A 100 1.38 -15.73 13.16
N ILE A 101 2.05 -14.69 12.65
CA ILE A 101 1.50 -13.78 11.64
C ILE A 101 1.30 -14.54 10.32
N ALA A 102 2.30 -15.33 9.91
CA ALA A 102 2.22 -16.12 8.69
C ALA A 102 1.01 -17.08 8.71
N ASN A 103 0.74 -17.70 9.86
CA ASN A 103 -0.40 -18.59 10.08
C ASN A 103 -1.73 -17.84 10.19
N ALA A 104 -1.77 -16.68 10.87
CA ALA A 104 -3.01 -15.92 11.05
C ALA A 104 -3.64 -15.45 9.73
N TYR A 105 -2.82 -15.21 8.71
CA TYR A 105 -3.27 -14.83 7.36
C TYR A 105 -3.23 -16.00 6.37
N ASP A 106 -2.85 -17.21 6.78
CA ASP A 106 -2.69 -18.38 5.91
C ASP A 106 -1.77 -18.11 4.69
N PHE A 107 -0.64 -17.45 4.91
CA PHE A 107 0.29 -17.16 3.82
C PHE A 107 0.85 -18.45 3.19
N PRO A 108 0.78 -18.60 1.86
CA PRO A 108 1.36 -19.73 1.17
C PRO A 108 2.89 -19.62 1.13
N SER A 109 3.58 -20.76 1.03
CA SER A 109 5.05 -20.84 1.07
C SER A 109 5.73 -20.16 -0.12
N ASP A 110 4.99 -19.94 -1.21
CA ASP A 110 5.48 -19.24 -2.39
C ASP A 110 5.44 -17.70 -2.22
N ILE A 111 4.76 -17.20 -1.18
CA ILE A 111 4.78 -15.81 -0.72
C ILE A 111 5.69 -15.68 0.50
N VAL A 112 5.47 -16.48 1.55
CA VAL A 112 6.30 -16.52 2.77
C VAL A 112 7.03 -17.87 2.83
N PRO A 113 8.26 -18.00 2.28
CA PRO A 113 8.97 -19.28 2.22
C PRO A 113 9.50 -19.77 3.59
N GLY A 114 9.52 -18.89 4.58
CA GLY A 114 9.90 -19.23 5.94
C GLY A 114 9.59 -18.10 6.91
N CYS A 115 9.60 -18.44 8.19
CA CYS A 115 9.25 -17.54 9.29
C CYS A 115 10.08 -17.89 10.53
N ILE A 116 10.08 -16.99 11.51
CA ILE A 116 10.68 -17.24 12.83
C ILE A 116 9.60 -17.67 13.81
N ASP A 117 9.82 -18.79 14.48
CA ASP A 117 9.01 -19.24 15.60
C ASP A 117 9.58 -18.66 16.90
N THR A 118 8.99 -17.56 17.35
CA THR A 118 9.40 -16.87 18.58
C THR A 118 8.98 -17.61 19.85
N GLN A 119 8.15 -18.65 19.76
CA GLN A 119 7.79 -19.48 20.91
C GLN A 119 8.79 -20.61 21.14
N ASN A 120 9.60 -20.95 20.13
CA ASN A 120 10.57 -22.04 20.15
C ASN A 120 11.98 -21.53 19.81
N GLU A 121 12.56 -20.76 20.73
CA GLU A 121 13.96 -20.30 20.67
C GLU A 121 14.34 -19.52 19.39
N ASP A 122 13.39 -18.75 18.83
CA ASP A 122 13.57 -18.02 17.57
C ASP A 122 14.02 -18.91 16.40
N THR A 123 13.53 -20.15 16.38
CA THR A 123 13.90 -21.12 15.36
C THR A 123 13.33 -20.73 13.99
N PHE A 124 14.15 -20.85 12.95
CA PHE A 124 13.68 -20.70 11.57
C PHE A 124 12.86 -21.91 11.14
N VAL A 125 11.64 -21.65 10.66
CA VAL A 125 10.73 -22.65 10.13
C VAL A 125 10.54 -22.43 8.64
N ARG A 126 10.87 -23.45 7.84
CA ARG A 126 10.59 -23.47 6.40
C ARG A 126 9.13 -23.86 6.17
N ARG A 127 8.48 -23.17 5.23
CA ARG A 127 7.08 -23.44 4.82
C ARG A 127 7.02 -24.10 3.45
#